data_AF-A0A1F5WAR6-F1
#
_entry.id   AF-A0A1F5WAR6-F1
#
_cell.length_a   1.000
_cell.length_b   1.000
_cell.length_c   1.000
_cell.angle_alpha   90.00
_cell.angle_beta   90.00
_cell.angle_gamma   90.00
#
_symmetry.space_group_name_H-M   'P 1'
#
loop_
_entity.id
_entity.type
_entity.pdbx_description
1 polymer ?
#
loop_
_entity_poly.entity_id
_entity_poly.type
_entity_poly.pdbx_seq_one_letter_code
_entity_poly.pdbx_strand_id
1 'polypeptide(L)'
;MNNTKLIEWVLRISVAGEFIGHGVFALQGKKEWIRWFAKFGVADAGLATQFLFLVGIIDIALAILVLIKPVRVALLWMVFWGFWTALIRPLVGMPVWDFVERWANWGAPLALLIMIGWPKSWREWFR
;
A
#
# COMPACT_ATOMS: atom_id res chain seq x y z
N MET A 1 27.51 16.95 0.40
CA MET A 1 26.49 16.75 1.47
C MET A 1 25.79 15.43 1.19
N ASN A 2 25.63 14.56 2.19
CA ASN A 2 24.94 13.29 2.00
C ASN A 2 23.44 13.47 2.29
N ASN A 3 22.61 13.53 1.24
CA ASN A 3 21.17 13.79 1.35
C ASN A 3 20.33 12.55 1.68
N THR A 4 20.96 11.41 2.01
CA THR A 4 20.27 10.15 2.32
C THR A 4 19.16 10.35 3.37
N LYS A 5 19.41 11.05 4.48
CA LYS A 5 18.36 11.18 5.50
C LYS A 5 17.14 11.98 5.02
N LEU A 6 17.36 12.98 4.16
CA LEU A 6 16.28 13.77 3.55
C LEU A 6 15.48 12.91 2.56
N ILE A 7 16.16 12.17 1.69
CA ILE A 7 15.51 11.26 0.72
C ILE A 7 14.67 10.19 1.46
N GLU A 8 15.17 9.66 2.58
CA GLU A 8 14.44 8.68 3.40
C GLU A 8 13.13 9.27 3.90
N TRP A 9 13.16 10.48 4.44
CA TRP A 9 11.95 11.15 4.93
C TRP A 9 10.97 11.53 3.83
N VAL A 10 11.47 11.97 2.67
CA VAL A 10 10.62 12.20 1.48
C VAL A 10 9.88 10.92 1.13
N LEU A 11 10.58 9.78 1.03
CA LEU A 11 9.96 8.50 0.72
C LEU A 11 8.98 8.05 1.82
N ARG A 12 9.32 8.21 3.10
CA ARG A 12 8.41 7.87 4.21
C ARG A 12 7.10 8.66 4.14
N ILE A 13 7.18 9.96 3.84
CA ILE A 13 5.99 10.82 3.69
C ILE A 13 5.21 10.45 2.44
N SER A 14 5.87 10.19 1.30
CA SER A 14 5.20 9.75 0.07
C SER A 14 4.45 8.44 0.25
N VAL A 15 5.09 7.44 0.87
CA VAL A 15 4.50 6.14 1.19
C VAL A 15 3.32 6.31 2.15
N ALA A 16 3.50 7.09 3.22
CA ALA A 16 2.43 7.31 4.19
C ALA A 16 1.23 8.04 3.57
N GLY A 17 1.46 9.06 2.74
CA GLY A 17 0.39 9.80 2.07
C GLY A 17 -0.44 8.92 1.14
N GLU A 18 0.21 8.01 0.40
CA GLU A 18 -0.47 7.07 -0.48
C GLU A 18 -1.33 6.06 0.31
N PHE A 19 -0.79 5.46 1.37
CA PHE A 19 -1.53 4.51 2.22
C PHE A 19 -2.62 5.19 3.06
N ILE A 20 -2.42 6.43 3.55
CA ILE A 20 -3.49 7.19 4.23
C ILE A 20 -4.64 7.46 3.26
N GLY A 21 -4.33 7.93 2.04
CA GLY A 21 -5.35 8.20 1.04
C GLY A 21 -6.17 6.95 0.69
N HIS A 22 -5.50 5.83 0.45
CA HIS A 22 -6.18 4.55 0.19
C HIS A 22 -6.99 4.09 1.40
N GLY A 23 -6.40 4.16 2.59
CA GLY A 23 -7.05 3.74 3.82
C GLY A 23 -8.33 4.54 4.09
N VAL A 24 -8.30 5.86 3.91
CA VAL A 24 -9.50 6.72 4.07
C VAL A 24 -10.58 6.35 3.06
N PHE A 25 -10.25 6.15 1.78
CA PHE A 25 -11.24 5.70 0.79
C PHE A 25 -11.83 4.32 1.12
N ALA A 26 -11.02 3.43 1.69
CA ALA A 26 -11.47 2.12 2.13
C ALA A 26 -12.42 2.21 3.34
N LEU A 27 -12.07 3.02 4.35
CA LEU A 27 -12.92 3.28 5.52
C LEU A 27 -14.25 3.94 5.14
N GLN A 28 -14.27 4.80 4.13
CA GLN A 28 -15.49 5.41 3.59
C GLN A 28 -16.35 4.41 2.78
N GLY A 29 -15.87 3.20 2.56
CA GLY A 29 -16.60 2.19 1.79
C GLY A 29 -16.77 2.59 0.34
N LYS A 30 -15.69 2.99 -0.35
CA LYS A 30 -15.75 3.40 -1.76
C LYS A 30 -16.52 2.36 -2.59
N LYS A 31 -17.70 2.74 -3.09
CA LYS A 31 -18.65 1.84 -3.78
C LYS A 31 -18.05 1.08 -4.96
N GLU A 32 -17.09 1.69 -5.64
CA GLU A 32 -16.35 1.05 -6.73
C GLU A 32 -15.50 -0.13 -6.23
N TRP A 33 -14.77 0.06 -5.13
CA TRP A 33 -13.92 -0.99 -4.56
C TRP A 33 -14.76 -2.13 -3.99
N ILE A 34 -15.87 -1.84 -3.32
CA ILE A 34 -16.84 -2.85 -2.89
C ILE A 34 -17.33 -3.67 -4.10
N ARG A 35 -17.61 -3.05 -5.24
CA ARG A 35 -18.02 -3.76 -6.47
C ARG A 35 -16.92 -4.66 -7.05
N TRP A 36 -15.65 -4.33 -6.81
CA TRP A 36 -14.54 -5.17 -7.25
C TRP A 36 -14.48 -6.51 -6.51
N PHE A 37 -14.88 -6.56 -5.23
CA PHE A 37 -14.92 -7.81 -4.44
C PHE A 37 -15.75 -8.92 -5.12
N ALA A 38 -16.84 -8.55 -5.81
CA ALA A 38 -17.66 -9.51 -6.53
C ALA A 38 -16.90 -10.24 -7.66
N LYS A 39 -15.88 -9.60 -8.27
CA LYS A 39 -15.02 -10.22 -9.27
C LYS A 39 -14.07 -11.27 -8.69
N PHE A 40 -13.89 -11.26 -7.37
CA PHE A 40 -13.02 -12.18 -6.63
C PHE A 40 -13.81 -13.11 -5.70
N GLY A 41 -15.09 -13.34 -5.99
CA GLY A 41 -15.92 -14.33 -5.28
C GLY A 41 -16.64 -13.82 -4.03
N VAL A 42 -16.49 -12.55 -3.66
CA VAL A 42 -17.21 -11.95 -2.53
C VAL A 42 -18.35 -11.08 -3.07
N ALA A 43 -19.49 -11.72 -3.34
CA ALA A 43 -20.66 -11.06 -3.92
C ALA A 43 -21.52 -10.31 -2.87
N ASP A 44 -21.43 -10.68 -1.59
CA ASP A 44 -22.15 -10.01 -0.52
C ASP A 44 -21.54 -8.63 -0.22
N ALA A 45 -22.32 -7.57 -0.45
CA ALA A 45 -21.84 -6.20 -0.30
C ALA A 45 -21.57 -5.82 1.17
N GLY A 46 -22.28 -6.42 2.12
CA GLY A 46 -22.05 -6.19 3.55
C GLY A 46 -20.69 -6.72 3.98
N LEU A 47 -20.39 -7.96 3.63
CA LEU A 47 -19.10 -8.61 3.86
C LEU A 47 -17.96 -7.90 3.12
N ALA A 48 -18.16 -7.51 1.86
CA ALA A 48 -17.19 -6.73 1.10
C ALA A 48 -16.87 -5.38 1.78
N THR A 49 -17.90 -4.72 2.34
CA THR A 49 -17.73 -3.46 3.09
C THR A 49 -16.94 -3.68 4.37
N GLN A 50 -17.20 -4.76 5.11
CA GLN A 50 -16.45 -5.10 6.32
C GLN A 50 -14.98 -5.41 6.03
N PHE A 51 -14.70 -6.18 4.98
CA PHE A 51 -13.33 -6.45 4.54
C PHE A 51 -12.63 -5.18 4.07
N LEU A 52 -13.31 -4.33 3.31
CA LEU A 52 -12.73 -3.08 2.86
C LEU A 52 -12.44 -2.13 4.03
N PHE A 53 -13.32 -2.08 5.04
CA PHE A 53 -13.07 -1.32 6.26
C PHE A 53 -11.84 -1.82 7.01
N LEU A 54 -11.66 -3.14 7.13
CA LEU A 54 -10.47 -3.72 7.76
C LEU A 54 -9.19 -3.39 6.98
N VAL A 55 -9.22 -3.47 5.65
CA VAL A 55 -8.13 -3.01 4.77
C VAL A 55 -7.79 -1.55 5.07
N GLY A 56 -8.79 -0.69 5.23
CA GLY A 56 -8.57 0.73 5.54
C GLY A 56 -7.86 0.96 6.86
N ILE A 57 -8.19 0.19 7.89
CA ILE A 57 -7.48 0.24 9.18
C ILE A 57 -6.02 -0.20 9.01
N ILE A 58 -5.79 -1.29 8.28
CA ILE A 58 -4.43 -1.82 8.04
C ILE A 58 -3.59 -0.79 7.28
N ASP A 59 -4.13 -0.16 6.25
CA ASP A 59 -3.42 0.83 5.43
C ASP A 59 -2.99 2.04 6.28
N ILE A 60 -3.90 2.58 7.10
CA ILE A 60 -3.59 3.72 7.99
C ILE A 60 -2.58 3.30 9.06
N ALA A 61 -2.72 2.12 9.64
CA ALA A 61 -1.77 1.61 10.63
C ALA A 61 -0.36 1.47 10.06
N LEU A 62 -0.24 0.95 8.83
CA LEU A 62 1.04 0.84 8.12
C LEU A 62 1.64 2.21 7.76
N ALA A 63 0.80 3.16 7.34
CA ALA A 63 1.25 4.53 7.07
C ALA A 63 1.84 5.19 8.34
N ILE A 64 1.14 5.09 9.47
CA ILE A 64 1.62 5.59 10.77
C ILE A 64 2.91 4.85 11.17
N LEU A 65 2.94 3.53 11.03
CA LEU A 65 4.13 2.73 11.31
C LEU A 65 5.33 3.23 10.52
N VAL A 66 5.20 3.45 9.21
CA VAL A 66 6.30 3.94 8.37
C VAL A 66 6.80 5.32 8.82
N LEU A 67 5.91 6.22 9.27
CA LEU A 67 6.30 7.53 9.81
C LEU A 67 7.01 7.46 11.17
N ILE A 68 6.76 6.43 11.97
CA ILE A 68 7.47 6.18 13.24
C ILE A 68 8.77 5.44 12.97
N LYS A 69 8.68 4.28 12.31
CA LYS A 69 9.79 3.38 12.01
C LYS A 69 9.54 2.58 10.72
N PRO A 70 10.39 2.70 9.67
CA PRO A 70 10.23 1.96 8.43
C PRO A 70 10.67 0.49 8.60
N VAL A 71 9.79 -0.35 9.14
CA VAL A 71 10.06 -1.78 9.35
C VAL A 71 10.08 -2.51 8.01
N ARG A 72 11.14 -3.28 7.72
CA ARG A 72 11.35 -3.91 6.40
C ARG A 72 10.20 -4.81 5.95
N VAL A 73 9.68 -5.68 6.83
CA VAL A 73 8.58 -6.59 6.48
C VAL A 73 7.29 -5.84 6.18
N ALA A 74 7.04 -4.74 6.90
CA ALA A 74 5.90 -3.87 6.63
C ALA A 74 6.04 -3.20 5.26
N LEU A 75 7.23 -2.69 4.93
CA LEU A 75 7.48 -2.12 3.60
C LEU A 75 7.35 -3.15 2.48
N LEU A 76 7.83 -4.38 2.68
CA LEU A 76 7.63 -5.46 1.70
C LEU A 76 6.15 -5.75 1.47
N TRP A 77 5.37 -5.81 2.55
CA TRP A 77 3.92 -5.93 2.44
C TRP A 77 3.31 -4.74 1.70
N MET A 78 3.75 -3.51 1.98
CA MET A 78 3.26 -2.31 1.30
C MET A 78 3.60 -2.31 -0.20
N VAL A 79 4.76 -2.82 -0.59
CA VAL A 79 5.11 -3.04 -2.01
C VAL A 79 4.14 -4.02 -2.65
N PHE A 80 3.95 -5.19 -2.03
CA PHE A 80 3.05 -6.21 -2.55
C PHE A 80 1.61 -5.70 -2.64
N TRP A 81 1.11 -5.05 -1.59
CA TRP A 81 -0.25 -4.56 -1.50
C TRP A 81 -0.52 -3.38 -2.44
N GLY A 82 0.40 -2.41 -2.52
CA GLY A 82 0.32 -1.30 -3.47
C GLY A 82 0.33 -1.80 -4.92
N PHE A 83 1.14 -2.82 -5.21
CA PHE A 83 1.18 -3.44 -6.54
C PHE A 83 -0.13 -4.17 -6.84
N TRP A 84 -0.61 -4.97 -5.90
CA TRP A 84 -1.84 -5.74 -6.05
C TRP A 84 -3.05 -4.83 -6.28
N THR A 85 -3.23 -3.81 -5.44
CA THR A 85 -4.35 -2.86 -5.59
C THR A 85 -4.27 -2.06 -6.88
N ALA A 86 -3.06 -1.73 -7.36
CA ALA A 86 -2.87 -1.15 -8.70
C ALA A 86 -3.26 -2.15 -9.81
N LEU A 87 -2.81 -3.40 -9.71
CA LEU A 87 -3.04 -4.46 -10.69
C LEU A 87 -4.51 -4.89 -10.78
N ILE A 88 -5.28 -4.79 -9.70
CA ILE A 88 -6.73 -5.08 -9.72
C ILE A 88 -7.43 -4.27 -10.82
N ARG A 89 -6.96 -3.06 -11.12
CA ARG A 89 -7.63 -2.12 -12.02
C ARG A 89 -7.86 -2.69 -13.43
N PRO A 90 -6.84 -3.15 -14.16
CA PRO A 90 -7.06 -3.85 -15.42
C PRO A 90 -7.84 -5.17 -15.24
N LEU A 91 -7.67 -5.88 -14.12
CA LEU A 91 -8.37 -7.15 -13.87
C LEU A 91 -9.89 -6.99 -13.73
N VAL A 92 -10.35 -5.82 -13.27
CA VAL A 92 -11.78 -5.49 -13.17
C VAL A 92 -12.32 -4.78 -14.42
N GLY A 93 -11.50 -4.65 -15.48
CA GLY A 93 -11.90 -4.11 -16.78
C GLY A 93 -11.59 -2.63 -16.99
N MET A 94 -10.79 -1.99 -16.12
CA MET A 94 -10.34 -0.61 -16.34
C MET A 94 -9.11 -0.54 -17.27
N PRO A 95 -8.78 0.63 -17.84
CA PRO A 95 -7.62 0.76 -18.72
C PRO A 95 -6.31 0.33 -18.03
N VAL A 96 -5.41 -0.30 -18.80
CA VAL A 96 -4.07 -0.67 -18.29
C VAL A 96 -3.27 0.56 -17.80
N TRP A 97 -3.58 1.74 -18.34
CA TRP A 97 -2.97 3.00 -17.94
C TRP A 97 -3.25 3.36 -16.49
N ASP A 98 -4.38 2.91 -15.91
CA ASP A 98 -4.66 3.14 -14.50
C ASP A 98 -3.72 2.34 -13.59
N PHE A 99 -3.21 1.20 -14.06
CA PHE A 99 -2.15 0.47 -13.37
C PHE A 99 -0.79 1.16 -13.54
N VAL A 100 -0.45 1.58 -14.76
CA VAL A 100 0.83 2.24 -15.07
C VAL A 100 0.96 3.59 -14.34
N GLU A 101 -0.10 4.39 -14.30
CA GLU A 101 -0.15 5.67 -13.57
C GLU A 101 0.18 5.50 -12.07
N ARG A 102 -0.12 4.32 -11.51
CA ARG A 102 0.03 4.00 -10.08
C ARG A 102 1.33 3.26 -9.75
N TRP A 103 2.31 3.32 -10.64
CA TRP A 103 3.63 2.72 -10.39
C TRP A 103 4.27 3.23 -9.09
N ALA A 104 4.03 4.50 -8.76
CA ALA A 104 4.53 5.13 -7.53
C ALA A 104 3.96 4.48 -6.26
N ASN A 105 2.75 3.88 -6.30
CA ASN A 105 2.10 3.27 -5.13
C ASN A 105 2.94 2.15 -4.52
N TRP A 106 3.64 1.37 -5.34
CA TRP A 106 4.51 0.29 -4.87
C TRP A 106 5.99 0.57 -5.12
N GLY A 107 6.31 1.45 -6.08
CA GLY A 107 7.68 1.91 -6.32
C GLY A 107 8.24 2.73 -5.15
N ALA A 108 7.44 3.59 -4.52
CA ALA A 108 7.87 4.37 -3.36
C ALA A 108 8.24 3.51 -2.15
N PRO A 109 7.39 2.55 -1.68
CA PRO A 109 7.78 1.69 -0.57
C PRO A 109 8.94 0.75 -0.94
N LEU A 110 9.09 0.35 -2.21
CA LEU A 110 10.23 -0.45 -2.66
C LEU A 110 11.53 0.35 -2.60
N ALA A 111 11.50 1.60 -3.08
CA ALA A 111 12.64 2.50 -3.00
C ALA A 111 13.04 2.73 -1.53
N LEU A 112 12.06 2.93 -0.64
CA LEU A 112 12.32 3.06 0.79
C LEU A 112 12.93 1.78 1.38
N LEU A 113 12.43 0.60 1.02
CA LEU A 113 12.98 -0.69 1.46
C LEU A 113 14.43 -0.89 1.02
N ILE A 114 14.75 -0.58 -0.24
CA ILE A 114 16.11 -0.67 -0.78
C ILE A 114 17.03 0.32 -0.05
N MET A 115 16.52 1.52 0.21
CA MET A 115 17.27 2.58 0.88
C MET A 115 17.64 2.26 2.32
N ILE A 116 16.74 1.63 3.09
CA ILE A 116 17.05 1.17 4.46
C ILE A 116 17.89 -0.12 4.48
N GLY A 117 18.17 -0.69 3.31
CA GLY A 117 19.01 -1.86 3.11
C GLY A 117 18.23 -3.17 3.09
N TRP A 118 18.53 -4.00 2.09
CA TRP A 118 17.97 -5.35 1.96
C TRP A 118 18.44 -6.24 3.11
N PRO A 119 17.54 -6.99 3.76
CA PRO A 119 17.89 -7.80 4.92
C PRO A 119 18.77 -8.98 4.51
N LYS A 120 19.80 -9.26 5.31
CA LYS A 120 20.72 -10.40 5.14
C LYS A 120 20.31 -11.62 5.95
N SER A 121 19.37 -11.46 6.87
CA SER A 121 18.89 -12.50 7.77
C SER A 121 17.41 -12.33 8.10
N TRP A 122 16.74 -13.41 8.51
CA TRP A 122 15.31 -13.38 8.87
C TRP A 122 14.97 -12.36 9.97
N ARG A 123 15.89 -12.14 10.91
CA ARG A 123 15.69 -11.21 12.02
C ARG A 123 15.69 -9.74 11.57
N GLU A 124 16.39 -9.42 10.48
CA GLU A 124 16.47 -8.05 9.97
C GLU A 124 15.16 -7.58 9.33
N TRP A 125 14.27 -8.49 8.90
CA TRP A 125 12.94 -8.14 8.41
C TRP A 125 12.07 -7.40 9.44
N PHE A 126 12.29 -7.68 10.73
CA PHE A 126 11.57 -7.05 11.84
C PHE A 126 12.28 -5.79 12.38
N ARG A 127 13.44 -5.45 11.80
CA ARG A 127 14.16 -4.22 12.12
C ARG A 127 13.69 -3.09 11.23
#